data_AF-A0AAW0YY14-F1
#
_entry.id   AF-A0AAW0YY14-F1
#
_cell.length_a   1.000
_cell.length_b   1.000
_cell.length_c   1.000
_cell.angle_alpha   90.00
_cell.angle_beta   90.00
_cell.angle_gamma   90.00
#
_symmetry.space_group_name_H-M   'P 1'
#
loop_
_entity.id
_entity.type
_entity.pdbx_description
1 polymer ?
#
loop_
_entity_poly.entity_id
_entity_poly.type
_entity_poly.pdbx_seq_one_letter_code
_entity_poly.pdbx_strand_id
1 'polypeptide(L)'
;MVLPAIISEPSPIDPLVLLPLPSKLPESPIHDLDPLLSTLEAYLTSTTAAPNASSRLPLSVLTALMRQITRRSQVLLNAARVGAAEAREALDEVDVDLRGVEYERERVREEIERCMEYAPAYEGMDLPDTESFLTSADESVVSALPPQDDDGYEHALTISKLEDELNEITKREAHLAQLTKDRDSLIRAKKEIKIKFDAVDVHLTGFARSANAVAAKLKDVADIAGPTSTALVASPAPAATPTLST
;
A
#
# COMPACT_ATOMS: atom_id res chain seq x y z
N MET A 1 48.74 3.26 -15.57
CA MET A 1 49.50 2.14 -16.17
C MET A 1 48.96 1.95 -17.58
N VAL A 2 49.80 2.12 -18.60
CA VAL A 2 49.38 1.95 -20.00
C VAL A 2 49.23 0.45 -20.25
N LEU A 3 48.01 -0.02 -20.45
CA LEU A 3 47.74 -1.40 -20.85
C LEU A 3 48.15 -1.57 -22.32
N PRO A 4 48.83 -2.68 -22.67
CA PRO A 4 49.28 -2.91 -24.04
C PRO A 4 48.07 -3.03 -24.99
N ALA A 5 48.20 -2.44 -26.18
CA ALA A 5 47.14 -2.41 -27.19
C ALA A 5 46.85 -3.79 -27.84
N ILE A 6 47.75 -4.75 -27.67
CA ILE A 6 47.64 -6.10 -28.24
C ILE A 6 48.11 -7.09 -27.18
N ILE A 7 47.22 -7.98 -26.75
CA ILE A 7 47.56 -9.13 -25.91
C ILE A 7 47.87 -10.27 -26.89
N SER A 8 49.13 -10.64 -27.01
CA SER A 8 49.55 -11.79 -27.82
C SER A 8 49.06 -13.08 -27.17
N GLU A 9 48.66 -14.07 -27.98
CA GLU A 9 48.37 -15.40 -27.48
C GLU A 9 49.58 -15.95 -26.71
N PRO A 10 49.35 -16.56 -25.53
CA PRO A 10 50.45 -17.04 -24.70
C PRO A 10 51.17 -18.18 -25.43
N SER A 11 52.50 -18.19 -25.34
CA SER A 11 53.29 -19.15 -26.11
C SER A 11 52.92 -20.58 -25.71
N PRO A 12 52.93 -21.56 -26.63
CA PRO A 12 52.65 -22.96 -26.30
C PRO A 12 53.68 -23.60 -25.35
N ILE A 13 54.76 -22.88 -25.01
CA ILE A 13 55.84 -23.30 -24.10
C ILE A 13 55.72 -22.57 -22.75
N ASP A 14 54.74 -21.68 -22.60
CA ASP A 14 54.53 -20.93 -21.36
C ASP A 14 54.06 -21.90 -20.24
N PRO A 15 54.79 -22.01 -19.12
CA PRO A 15 54.42 -22.91 -18.02
C PRO A 15 53.10 -22.53 -17.34
N LEU A 16 52.54 -21.34 -17.63
CA LEU A 16 51.23 -20.90 -17.17
C LEU A 16 50.08 -21.26 -18.14
N VAL A 17 50.41 -21.68 -19.37
CA VAL A 17 49.40 -22.17 -20.31
C VAL A 17 48.98 -23.56 -19.89
N LEU A 18 47.74 -23.66 -19.39
CA LEU A 18 47.09 -24.92 -19.09
C LEU A 18 46.91 -25.69 -20.40
N LEU A 19 47.80 -26.65 -20.64
CA LEU A 19 47.63 -27.61 -21.71
C LEU A 19 46.27 -28.32 -21.54
N PRO A 20 45.54 -28.57 -22.64
CA PRO A 20 44.26 -29.27 -22.57
C PRO A 20 44.45 -30.60 -21.84
N LEU A 21 43.61 -30.84 -20.84
CA LEU A 21 43.69 -32.05 -20.03
C LEU A 21 43.43 -33.28 -20.92
N PRO A 22 44.20 -34.37 -20.76
CA PRO A 22 43.92 -35.61 -21.46
C PRO A 22 42.58 -36.19 -21.00
N SER A 23 41.85 -36.87 -21.89
CA SER A 23 40.55 -37.49 -21.58
C SER A 23 40.60 -38.54 -20.47
N LYS A 24 41.80 -39.09 -20.21
CA LYS A 24 42.09 -39.94 -19.05
C LYS A 24 43.28 -39.36 -18.32
N LEU A 25 43.09 -39.10 -17.03
CA LEU A 25 44.15 -38.66 -16.15
C LEU A 25 45.19 -39.78 -15.96
N PRO A 26 46.48 -39.45 -15.90
CA PRO A 26 47.50 -40.44 -15.56
C PRO A 26 47.32 -40.88 -14.11
N GLU A 27 47.69 -42.12 -13.82
CA GLU A 27 47.73 -42.64 -12.45
C GLU A 27 48.74 -41.86 -11.60
N SER A 28 48.56 -41.91 -10.28
CA SER A 28 49.46 -41.23 -9.34
C SER A 28 50.89 -41.77 -9.51
N PRO A 29 51.88 -40.89 -9.72
CA PRO A 29 53.26 -41.34 -9.90
C PRO A 29 53.92 -41.79 -8.58
N ILE A 30 53.17 -41.85 -7.48
CA ILE A 30 53.68 -42.16 -6.14
C ILE A 30 54.27 -43.57 -6.10
N HIS A 31 53.59 -44.53 -6.73
CA HIS A 31 54.03 -45.93 -6.78
C HIS A 31 55.28 -46.15 -7.65
N ASP A 32 55.56 -45.23 -8.59
CA ASP A 32 56.72 -45.29 -9.48
C ASP A 32 57.98 -44.66 -8.86
N LEU A 33 57.86 -43.94 -7.72
CA LEU A 33 58.99 -43.26 -7.07
C LEU A 33 59.94 -44.23 -6.36
N ASP A 34 59.42 -45.16 -5.56
CA ASP A 34 60.23 -46.16 -4.83
C ASP A 34 61.10 -47.04 -5.74
N PRO A 35 60.60 -47.61 -6.85
CA PRO A 35 61.44 -48.33 -7.79
C PRO A 35 62.45 -47.42 -8.51
N LEU A 36 62.10 -46.16 -8.76
CA LEU A 36 63.03 -45.20 -9.35
C LEU A 36 64.15 -44.80 -8.37
N LEU A 37 63.84 -44.62 -7.10
CA LEU A 37 64.82 -44.30 -6.06
C LEU A 37 65.79 -45.45 -5.85
N SER A 38 65.28 -46.68 -5.72
CA SER A 38 66.14 -47.88 -5.58
C SER A 38 67.05 -48.11 -6.79
N THR A 39 66.58 -47.86 -8.02
CA THR A 39 67.41 -47.95 -9.23
C THR A 39 68.46 -46.83 -9.31
N LEU A 40 68.13 -45.62 -8.84
CA LEU A 40 69.05 -44.49 -8.77
C LEU A 40 70.13 -44.73 -7.70
N GLU A 41 69.76 -45.24 -6.53
CA GLU A 41 70.67 -45.66 -5.47
C GLU A 41 71.62 -46.78 -5.93
N ALA A 42 71.09 -47.79 -6.63
CA ALA A 42 71.90 -48.84 -7.23
C ALA A 42 72.90 -48.29 -8.27
N TYR A 43 72.50 -47.27 -9.04
CA TYR A 43 73.38 -46.61 -10.02
C TYR A 43 74.49 -45.76 -9.37
N LEU A 44 74.18 -45.10 -8.25
CA LEU A 44 75.16 -44.29 -7.48
C LEU A 44 76.15 -45.18 -6.72
N THR A 45 75.69 -46.24 -6.07
CA THR A 45 76.52 -47.18 -5.29
C THR A 45 77.44 -48.03 -6.17
N SER A 46 77.05 -48.32 -7.41
CA SER A 46 77.89 -49.09 -8.35
C SER A 46 78.96 -48.26 -9.06
N THR A 47 78.98 -46.94 -8.91
CA THR A 47 80.06 -46.08 -9.44
C THR A 47 81.39 -46.26 -8.69
N THR A 48 81.37 -46.74 -7.44
CA THR A 48 82.58 -46.92 -6.61
C THR A 48 83.21 -48.33 -6.70
N ALA A 49 82.57 -49.28 -7.39
CA ALA A 49 83.06 -50.66 -7.54
C ALA A 49 83.17 -51.09 -9.03
N ALA A 50 84.21 -51.87 -9.31
CA ALA A 50 84.75 -52.39 -10.57
C ALA A 50 83.75 -52.89 -11.68
N PRO A 51 84.22 -53.14 -12.93
CA PRO A 51 83.49 -52.91 -14.19
C PRO A 51 82.68 -54.12 -14.69
N ASN A 52 81.64 -54.53 -13.96
CA ASN A 52 80.68 -55.52 -14.47
C ASN A 52 79.47 -54.79 -15.08
N ALA A 53 79.53 -54.53 -16.39
CA ALA A 53 78.69 -53.58 -17.12
C ALA A 53 77.28 -54.08 -17.53
N SER A 54 76.79 -55.20 -16.98
CA SER A 54 75.66 -55.94 -17.59
C SER A 54 74.29 -55.72 -16.91
N SER A 55 74.22 -54.98 -15.80
CA SER A 55 72.97 -54.75 -15.04
C SER A 55 72.63 -53.28 -14.79
N ARG A 56 73.37 -52.33 -15.38
CA ARG A 56 73.13 -50.90 -15.20
C ARG A 56 72.10 -50.42 -16.23
N LEU A 57 70.99 -49.86 -15.77
CA LEU A 57 70.13 -49.09 -16.67
C LEU A 57 70.93 -47.88 -17.19
N PRO A 58 70.89 -47.60 -18.50
CA PRO A 58 71.58 -46.43 -19.04
C PRO A 58 70.96 -45.14 -18.47
N LEU A 59 71.79 -44.13 -18.21
CA LEU A 59 71.37 -42.84 -17.65
C LEU A 59 70.26 -42.15 -18.47
N SER A 60 70.23 -42.38 -19.79
CA SER A 60 69.17 -41.90 -20.67
C SER A 60 67.79 -42.47 -20.32
N VAL A 61 67.73 -43.73 -19.86
CA VAL A 61 66.47 -44.36 -19.44
C VAL A 61 66.04 -43.83 -18.08
N LEU A 62 66.96 -43.68 -17.12
CA LEU A 62 66.65 -43.11 -15.80
C LEU A 62 66.13 -41.67 -15.92
N THR A 63 66.79 -40.83 -16.73
CA THR A 63 66.35 -39.45 -16.98
C THR A 63 65.03 -39.38 -17.75
N ALA A 64 64.74 -40.35 -18.64
CA ALA A 64 63.45 -40.47 -19.28
C ALA A 64 62.32 -40.82 -18.28
N LEU A 65 62.56 -41.77 -17.37
CA LEU A 65 61.61 -42.13 -16.31
C LEU A 65 61.33 -40.97 -15.36
N MET A 66 62.37 -40.23 -14.93
CA MET A 66 62.20 -39.02 -14.11
C MET A 66 61.35 -37.97 -14.84
N ARG A 67 61.63 -37.71 -16.13
CA ARG A 67 60.84 -36.77 -16.94
C ARG A 67 59.39 -37.23 -17.11
N GLN A 68 59.15 -38.54 -17.24
CA GLN A 68 57.81 -39.11 -17.33
C GLN A 68 57.02 -38.89 -16.03
N ILE A 69 57.63 -39.16 -14.87
CA ILE A 69 57.04 -38.89 -13.55
C ILE A 69 56.72 -37.40 -13.39
N THR A 70 57.65 -36.51 -13.73
CA THR A 70 57.43 -35.06 -13.65
C THR A 70 56.29 -34.61 -14.55
N ARG A 71 56.21 -35.12 -15.79
CA ARG A 71 55.10 -34.81 -16.71
C ARG A 71 53.76 -35.30 -16.17
N ARG A 72 53.68 -36.53 -15.64
CA ARG A 72 52.47 -37.07 -15.02
C ARG A 72 52.01 -36.22 -13.83
N SER A 73 52.95 -35.85 -12.96
CA SER A 73 52.67 -34.99 -11.80
C SER A 73 52.14 -33.61 -12.22
N GLN A 74 52.74 -32.98 -13.23
CA GLN A 74 52.27 -31.69 -13.75
C GLN A 74 50.87 -31.79 -14.37
N VAL A 75 50.56 -32.88 -15.08
CA VAL A 75 49.21 -33.12 -15.62
C VAL A 75 48.19 -33.25 -14.50
N LEU A 76 48.49 -34.01 -13.45
CA LEU A 76 47.62 -34.15 -12.27
C LEU A 76 47.43 -32.82 -11.53
N LEU A 77 48.49 -32.03 -11.38
CA LEU A 77 48.42 -30.73 -10.72
C LEU A 77 47.53 -29.77 -11.52
N ASN A 78 47.68 -29.73 -12.85
CA ASN A 78 46.83 -28.92 -13.70
C ASN A 78 45.37 -29.38 -13.65
N ALA A 79 45.13 -30.69 -13.61
CA ALA A 79 43.78 -31.23 -13.46
C ALA A 79 43.13 -30.84 -12.13
N ALA A 80 43.90 -30.92 -11.03
CA ALA A 80 43.44 -30.50 -9.72
C ALA A 80 43.13 -29.00 -9.67
N ARG A 81 43.94 -28.17 -10.33
CA ARG A 81 43.68 -26.72 -10.46
C ARG A 81 42.40 -26.43 -11.22
N VAL A 82 42.19 -27.09 -12.35
CA VAL A 82 40.96 -26.93 -13.15
C VAL A 82 39.75 -27.40 -12.35
N GLY A 83 39.79 -28.60 -11.76
CA GLY A 83 38.68 -29.11 -10.95
C GLY A 83 38.37 -28.25 -9.72
N ALA A 84 39.38 -27.66 -9.08
CA ALA A 84 39.17 -26.71 -7.99
C ALA A 84 38.55 -25.39 -8.47
N ALA A 85 38.91 -24.93 -9.67
CA ALA A 85 38.31 -23.74 -10.28
C ALA A 85 36.84 -23.99 -10.66
N GLU A 86 36.54 -25.12 -11.29
CA GLU A 86 35.17 -25.53 -11.64
C GLU A 86 34.29 -25.69 -10.39
N ALA A 87 34.81 -26.35 -9.35
CA ALA A 87 34.09 -26.50 -8.09
C ALA A 87 33.82 -25.15 -7.40
N ARG A 88 34.75 -24.19 -7.53
CA ARG A 88 34.56 -22.83 -7.02
C ARG A 88 33.51 -22.08 -7.82
N GLU A 89 33.55 -22.17 -9.15
CA GLU A 89 32.55 -21.56 -10.02
C GLU A 89 31.15 -22.09 -9.73
N ALA A 90 31.00 -23.40 -9.56
CA ALA A 90 29.73 -24.02 -9.18
C ALA A 90 29.24 -23.56 -7.79
N LEU A 91 30.15 -23.34 -6.83
CA LEU A 91 29.79 -22.80 -5.52
C LEU A 91 29.35 -21.34 -5.63
N ASP A 92 30.07 -20.53 -6.42
CA ASP A 92 29.72 -19.13 -6.65
C ASP A 92 28.34 -19.00 -7.33
N GLU A 93 27.99 -19.92 -8.24
CA GLU A 93 26.65 -20.00 -8.87
C GLU A 93 25.55 -20.26 -7.83
N VAL A 94 25.74 -21.26 -6.96
CA VAL A 94 24.79 -21.58 -5.89
C VAL A 94 24.64 -20.43 -4.89
N ASP A 95 25.73 -19.73 -4.56
CA ASP A 95 25.70 -18.57 -3.68
C ASP A 95 24.90 -17.40 -4.27
N VAL A 96 24.95 -17.21 -5.60
CA VAL A 96 24.12 -16.21 -6.29
C VAL A 96 22.64 -16.58 -6.19
N ASP A 97 22.30 -17.84 -6.44
CA ASP A 97 20.92 -18.32 -6.33
C ASP A 97 20.38 -18.18 -4.90
N LEU A 98 21.19 -18.52 -3.90
CA LEU A 98 20.83 -18.37 -2.49
C LEU A 98 20.49 -16.91 -2.14
N ARG A 99 21.30 -15.96 -2.58
CA ARG A 99 21.03 -14.52 -2.38
C ARG A 99 19.72 -14.08 -3.04
N GLY A 100 19.40 -14.65 -4.21
CA GLY A 100 18.11 -14.41 -4.87
C GLY A 100 16.93 -14.87 -4.02
N VAL A 101 17.02 -16.07 -3.45
CA VAL A 101 15.97 -16.63 -2.57
C VAL A 101 15.87 -15.84 -1.26
N GLU A 102 16.99 -15.45 -0.66
CA GLU A 102 17.00 -14.63 0.57
C GLU A 102 16.33 -13.27 0.35
N TYR A 103 16.61 -12.63 -0.79
CA TYR A 103 15.96 -11.38 -1.16
C TYR A 103 14.44 -11.53 -1.29
N GLU A 104 13.98 -12.54 -2.03
CA GLU A 104 12.53 -12.78 -2.19
C GLU A 104 11.87 -13.14 -0.86
N ARG A 105 12.55 -13.91 0.02
CA ARG A 105 12.06 -14.21 1.36
C ARG A 105 11.84 -12.93 2.17
N GLU A 106 12.82 -12.03 2.17
CA GLU A 106 12.74 -10.78 2.94
C GLU A 106 11.67 -9.86 2.37
N ARG A 107 11.60 -9.73 1.04
CA ARG A 107 10.55 -8.98 0.35
C ARG A 107 9.15 -9.47 0.70
N VAL A 108 8.93 -10.79 0.66
CA VAL A 108 7.64 -11.38 1.03
C VAL A 108 7.33 -11.13 2.50
N ARG A 109 8.33 -11.22 3.38
CA ARG A 109 8.17 -10.92 4.80
C ARG A 109 7.73 -9.47 5.03
N GLU A 110 8.41 -8.51 4.40
CA GLU A 110 8.06 -7.10 4.48
C GLU A 110 6.65 -6.81 3.94
N GLU A 111 6.23 -7.51 2.88
CA GLU A 111 4.88 -7.39 2.34
C GLU A 111 3.84 -7.98 3.30
N ILE A 112 4.12 -9.13 3.92
CA ILE A 112 3.25 -9.73 4.95
C ILE A 112 3.11 -8.78 6.14
N GLU A 113 4.20 -8.19 6.61
CA GLU A 113 4.18 -7.21 7.71
C GLU A 113 3.30 -6.00 7.33
N ARG A 114 3.45 -5.46 6.11
CA ARG A 114 2.58 -4.39 5.60
C ARG A 114 1.10 -4.80 5.50
N CYS A 115 0.82 -6.03 5.08
CA CYS A 115 -0.55 -6.56 5.05
C CYS A 115 -1.12 -6.78 6.45
N MET A 116 -0.30 -7.15 7.42
CA MET A 116 -0.71 -7.31 8.82
C MET A 116 -0.98 -5.98 9.51
N GLU A 117 -0.30 -4.91 9.10
CA GLU A 117 -0.57 -3.54 9.56
C GLU A 117 -1.85 -2.94 8.95
N TYR A 118 -2.58 -3.69 8.12
CA TYR A 118 -3.87 -3.25 7.62
C TYR A 118 -4.87 -3.10 8.77
N ALA A 119 -5.12 -1.86 9.16
CA ALA A 119 -6.21 -1.48 10.03
C ALA A 119 -7.45 -1.12 9.18
N PRO A 120 -8.53 -1.90 9.24
CA PRO A 120 -9.77 -1.56 8.56
C PRO A 120 -10.33 -0.22 9.07
N ALA A 121 -10.78 0.64 8.15
CA ALA A 121 -11.29 1.97 8.52
C ALA A 121 -12.53 1.93 9.42
N TYR A 122 -13.29 0.82 9.41
CA TYR A 122 -14.48 0.65 10.24
C TYR A 122 -14.16 0.43 11.73
N GLU A 123 -12.93 0.01 12.09
CA GLU A 123 -12.55 -0.17 13.50
C GLU A 123 -12.55 1.16 14.28
N GLY A 124 -12.36 2.28 13.59
CA GLY A 124 -12.44 3.62 14.18
C GLY A 124 -13.85 4.23 14.17
N MET A 125 -14.86 3.53 13.65
CA MET A 125 -16.23 4.04 13.57
C MET A 125 -17.03 3.67 14.82
N ASP A 126 -17.88 4.59 15.26
CA ASP A 126 -18.82 4.35 16.36
C ASP A 126 -20.00 3.52 15.84
N LEU A 127 -19.83 2.20 15.86
CA LEU A 127 -20.85 1.23 15.43
C LEU A 127 -21.69 0.77 16.62
N PRO A 128 -23.00 0.52 16.42
CA PRO A 128 -23.83 -0.05 17.46
C PRO A 128 -23.34 -1.44 17.88
N ASP A 129 -23.46 -1.72 19.18
CA ASP A 129 -23.21 -3.04 19.77
C ASP A 129 -23.96 -4.15 19.00
N THR A 130 -23.42 -5.38 19.02
CA THR A 130 -24.04 -6.52 18.33
C THR A 130 -25.46 -6.78 18.80
N GLU A 131 -25.71 -6.69 20.09
CA GLU A 131 -27.04 -6.92 20.68
C GLU A 131 -28.05 -5.83 20.31
N SER A 132 -27.61 -4.57 20.30
CA SER A 132 -28.49 -3.45 19.92
C SER A 132 -28.85 -3.54 18.44
N PHE A 133 -27.87 -3.82 17.59
CA PHE A 133 -28.07 -4.05 16.16
C PHE A 133 -29.08 -5.17 15.87
N LEU A 134 -28.89 -6.36 16.45
CA LEU A 134 -29.78 -7.50 16.22
C LEU A 134 -31.23 -7.25 16.70
N THR A 135 -31.41 -6.32 17.63
CA THR A 135 -32.74 -5.94 18.14
C THR A 135 -33.40 -4.87 17.29
N SER A 136 -32.63 -3.95 16.71
CA SER A 136 -33.14 -2.81 15.92
C SER A 136 -33.21 -3.08 14.42
N ALA A 137 -32.41 -4.02 13.91
CA ALA A 137 -32.33 -4.32 12.49
C ALA A 137 -33.62 -4.98 11.97
N ASP A 138 -33.90 -4.75 10.69
CA ASP A 138 -35.07 -5.33 10.02
C ASP A 138 -34.93 -6.87 9.98
N GLU A 139 -36.05 -7.58 10.19
CA GLU A 139 -36.09 -9.06 10.23
C GLU A 139 -35.57 -9.70 8.93
N SER A 140 -35.68 -9.00 7.79
CA SER A 140 -35.12 -9.42 6.50
C SER A 140 -33.59 -9.41 6.47
N VAL A 141 -32.96 -8.49 7.20
CA VAL A 141 -31.50 -8.36 7.30
C VAL A 141 -30.97 -9.46 8.22
N VAL A 142 -31.62 -9.67 9.37
CA VAL A 142 -31.28 -10.73 10.31
C VAL A 142 -31.43 -12.13 9.70
N SER A 143 -32.49 -12.35 8.89
CA SER A 143 -32.71 -13.63 8.20
C SER A 143 -31.74 -13.89 7.04
N ALA A 144 -31.03 -12.87 6.55
CA ALA A 144 -30.04 -13.01 5.48
C ALA A 144 -28.64 -13.38 6.02
N LEU A 145 -28.45 -13.32 7.34
CA LEU A 145 -27.18 -13.68 7.97
C LEU A 145 -26.94 -15.19 7.88
N PRO A 146 -25.67 -15.62 7.69
CA PRO A 146 -25.28 -17.02 7.80
C PRO A 146 -25.60 -17.61 9.19
N PRO A 147 -25.57 -18.95 9.34
CA PRO A 147 -25.63 -19.59 10.66
C PRO A 147 -24.49 -19.11 11.57
N GLN A 148 -24.76 -19.00 12.88
CA GLN A 148 -23.76 -18.53 13.86
C GLN A 148 -22.50 -19.41 13.95
N ASP A 149 -22.60 -20.69 13.59
CA ASP A 149 -21.49 -21.64 13.64
C ASP A 149 -20.57 -21.57 12.41
N ASP A 150 -20.85 -20.68 11.45
CA ASP A 150 -20.05 -20.53 10.24
C ASP A 150 -18.88 -19.55 10.48
N ASP A 151 -17.69 -19.90 9.97
CA ASP A 151 -16.47 -19.08 10.10
C ASP A 151 -16.63 -17.69 9.46
N GLY A 152 -17.58 -17.55 8.52
CA GLY A 152 -17.93 -16.29 7.87
C GLY A 152 -18.95 -15.42 8.61
N TYR A 153 -19.53 -15.89 9.72
CA TYR A 153 -20.64 -15.20 10.40
C TYR A 153 -20.26 -13.82 10.92
N GLU A 154 -19.11 -13.69 11.59
CA GLU A 154 -18.65 -12.41 12.15
C GLU A 154 -18.39 -11.36 11.04
N HIS A 155 -17.83 -11.81 9.92
CA HIS A 155 -17.60 -10.93 8.77
C HIS A 155 -18.91 -10.50 8.11
N ALA A 156 -19.85 -11.42 7.92
CA ALA A 156 -21.17 -11.10 7.38
C ALA A 156 -21.94 -10.13 8.30
N LEU A 157 -21.84 -10.33 9.62
CA LEU A 157 -22.47 -9.48 10.61
C LEU A 157 -21.88 -8.05 10.62
N THR A 158 -20.56 -7.91 10.50
CA THR A 158 -19.92 -6.59 10.40
C THR A 158 -20.30 -5.86 9.11
N ILE A 159 -20.38 -6.56 7.98
CA ILE A 159 -20.87 -5.99 6.72
C ILE A 159 -22.32 -5.49 6.87
N SER A 160 -23.19 -6.35 7.40
CA SER A 160 -24.61 -6.02 7.58
C SER A 160 -24.81 -4.80 8.49
N LYS A 161 -24.03 -4.67 9.57
CA LYS A 161 -24.01 -3.47 10.41
C LYS A 161 -23.63 -2.20 9.65
N LEU A 162 -22.59 -2.28 8.81
CA LEU A 162 -22.13 -1.14 8.02
C LEU A 162 -23.15 -0.71 6.96
N GLU A 163 -23.82 -1.68 6.33
CA GLU A 163 -24.88 -1.42 5.36
C GLU A 163 -26.09 -0.72 6.01
N ASP A 164 -26.48 -1.15 7.21
CA ASP A 164 -27.58 -0.53 7.94
C ASP A 164 -27.24 0.89 8.39
N GLU A 165 -26.03 1.16 8.90
CA GLU A 165 -25.60 2.53 9.21
C GLU A 165 -25.56 3.43 7.96
N LEU A 166 -25.10 2.90 6.82
CA LEU A 166 -25.16 3.62 5.55
C LEU A 166 -26.61 3.98 5.20
N ASN A 167 -27.53 3.02 5.33
CA ASN A 167 -28.95 3.23 5.10
C ASN A 167 -29.55 4.28 6.07
N GLU A 168 -29.12 4.31 7.32
CA GLU A 168 -29.56 5.33 8.28
C GLU A 168 -29.01 6.71 7.95
N ILE A 169 -27.71 6.82 7.62
CA ILE A 169 -27.08 8.07 7.23
C ILE A 169 -27.76 8.65 5.99
N THR A 170 -27.99 7.84 4.96
CA THR A 170 -28.67 8.29 3.73
C THR A 170 -30.11 8.76 3.99
N LYS A 171 -30.86 8.08 4.85
CA LYS A 171 -32.19 8.53 5.31
C LYS A 171 -32.11 9.88 6.05
N ARG A 172 -31.14 10.04 6.95
CA ARG A 172 -30.92 11.29 7.71
C ARG A 172 -30.53 12.45 6.78
N GLU A 173 -29.65 12.21 5.81
CA GLU A 173 -29.25 13.20 4.81
C GLU A 173 -30.43 13.65 3.94
N ALA A 174 -31.25 12.71 3.47
CA ALA A 174 -32.47 13.03 2.71
C ALA A 174 -33.44 13.90 3.55
N HIS A 175 -33.61 13.56 4.83
CA HIS A 175 -34.43 14.35 5.75
C HIS A 175 -33.87 15.75 5.99
N LEU A 176 -32.55 15.89 6.18
CA LEU A 176 -31.88 17.18 6.31
C LEU A 176 -32.00 18.05 5.05
N ALA A 177 -31.90 17.44 3.87
CA ALA A 177 -32.11 18.13 2.60
C ALA A 177 -33.55 18.65 2.48
N GLN A 178 -34.53 17.83 2.86
CA GLN A 178 -35.94 18.21 2.87
C GLN A 178 -36.22 19.34 3.87
N LEU A 179 -35.74 19.21 5.12
CA LEU A 179 -35.87 20.28 6.13
C LEU A 179 -35.20 21.58 5.68
N THR A 180 -34.06 21.48 5.01
CA THR A 180 -33.36 22.66 4.47
C THR A 180 -34.18 23.35 3.40
N LYS A 181 -34.77 22.58 2.48
CA LYS A 181 -35.68 23.10 1.45
C LYS A 181 -36.92 23.76 2.06
N ASP A 182 -37.52 23.14 3.07
CA ASP A 182 -38.70 23.66 3.76
C ASP A 182 -38.36 24.95 4.51
N ARG A 183 -37.24 24.99 5.23
CA ARG A 183 -36.70 26.20 5.86
C ARG A 183 -36.51 27.34 4.86
N ASP A 184 -35.93 27.07 3.69
CA ASP A 184 -35.74 28.09 2.67
C ASP A 184 -37.05 28.58 2.07
N SER A 185 -38.03 27.68 1.89
CA SER A 185 -39.37 28.04 1.44
C SER A 185 -40.08 28.97 2.43
N LEU A 186 -39.98 28.67 3.74
CA LEU A 186 -40.56 29.48 4.80
C LEU A 186 -39.89 30.84 4.91
N ILE A 187 -38.57 30.92 4.73
CA ILE A 187 -37.84 32.19 4.70
C ILE A 187 -38.33 33.05 3.53
N ARG A 188 -38.55 32.46 2.35
CA ARG A 188 -39.10 33.19 1.18
C ARG A 188 -40.52 33.68 1.45
N ALA A 189 -41.40 32.80 1.94
CA ALA A 189 -42.78 33.16 2.30
C ALA A 189 -42.81 34.27 3.35
N LYS A 190 -41.96 34.20 4.39
CA LYS A 190 -41.83 35.23 5.41
C LYS A 190 -41.40 36.58 4.81
N LYS A 191 -40.43 36.58 3.89
CA LYS A 191 -40.00 37.81 3.19
C LYS A 191 -41.13 38.39 2.35
N GLU A 192 -41.88 37.55 1.63
CA GLU A 192 -43.02 37.99 0.82
C GLU A 192 -44.16 38.57 1.67
N ILE A 193 -44.51 37.90 2.77
CA ILE A 193 -45.51 38.38 3.73
C ILE A 193 -45.07 39.73 4.30
N LYS A 194 -43.78 39.86 4.68
CA LYS A 194 -43.24 41.13 5.18
C LYS A 194 -43.41 42.26 4.16
N ILE A 195 -43.06 42.02 2.88
CA ILE A 195 -43.23 43.02 1.82
C ILE A 195 -44.70 43.41 1.65
N LYS A 196 -45.62 42.44 1.64
CA LYS A 196 -47.06 42.71 1.55
C LYS A 196 -47.59 43.47 2.77
N PHE A 197 -47.11 43.12 3.96
CA PHE A 197 -47.47 43.78 5.21
C PHE A 197 -46.99 45.23 5.22
N ASP A 198 -45.73 45.49 4.86
CA ASP A 198 -45.16 46.84 4.75
C ASP A 198 -45.96 47.68 3.73
N ALA A 199 -46.40 47.09 2.61
CA ALA A 199 -47.26 47.77 1.65
C ALA A 199 -48.65 48.13 2.22
N VAL A 200 -49.30 47.19 2.93
CA VAL A 200 -50.58 47.44 3.60
C VAL A 200 -50.45 48.56 4.64
N ASP A 201 -49.34 48.61 5.40
CA ASP A 201 -49.08 49.66 6.38
C ASP A 201 -48.96 51.06 5.72
N VAL A 202 -48.28 51.14 4.57
CA VAL A 202 -48.23 52.37 3.75
C VAL A 202 -49.63 52.77 3.26
N HIS A 203 -50.44 51.81 2.77
CA HIS A 203 -51.81 52.09 2.36
C HIS A 203 -52.70 52.55 3.52
N LEU A 204 -52.55 51.95 4.70
CA LEU A 204 -53.32 52.30 5.89
C LEU A 204 -52.98 53.70 6.41
N THR A 205 -51.69 54.05 6.45
CA THR A 205 -51.26 55.41 6.82
C THR A 205 -51.73 56.45 5.79
N GLY A 206 -51.71 56.12 4.49
CA GLY A 206 -52.29 56.94 3.43
C GLY A 206 -53.80 57.13 3.59
N PHE A 207 -54.53 56.04 3.87
CA PHE A 207 -55.96 56.06 4.13
C PHE A 207 -56.29 56.93 5.36
N ALA A 208 -55.58 56.75 6.47
CA ALA A 208 -55.77 57.55 7.69
C ALA A 208 -55.56 59.05 7.43
N ARG A 209 -54.55 59.43 6.65
CA ARG A 209 -54.35 60.84 6.24
C ARG A 209 -55.51 61.35 5.40
N SER A 210 -55.97 60.57 4.43
CA SER A 210 -57.10 60.94 3.57
C SER A 210 -58.42 61.06 4.35
N ALA A 211 -58.68 60.13 5.27
CA ALA A 211 -59.85 60.13 6.14
C ALA A 211 -59.81 61.35 7.07
N ASN A 212 -58.66 61.68 7.65
CA ASN A 212 -58.48 62.89 8.46
C ASN A 212 -58.68 64.17 7.63
N ALA A 213 -58.21 64.21 6.38
CA ALA A 213 -58.43 65.34 5.48
C ALA A 213 -59.90 65.51 5.08
N VAL A 214 -60.60 64.40 4.81
CA VAL A 214 -62.05 64.41 4.53
C VAL A 214 -62.83 64.83 5.76
N ALA A 215 -62.50 64.30 6.94
CA ALA A 215 -63.13 64.69 8.20
C ALA A 215 -62.91 66.19 8.51
N ALA A 216 -61.71 66.72 8.26
CA ALA A 216 -61.42 68.15 8.38
C ALA A 216 -62.26 68.98 7.39
N LYS A 217 -62.37 68.56 6.12
CA LYS A 217 -63.23 69.25 5.14
C LYS A 217 -64.72 69.15 5.47
N LEU A 218 -65.18 68.01 6.00
CA LEU A 218 -66.56 67.84 6.48
C LEU A 218 -66.85 68.78 7.64
N LYS A 219 -65.88 68.95 8.55
CA LYS A 219 -65.95 69.94 9.63
C LYS A 219 -66.01 71.37 9.08
N ASP A 220 -65.14 71.72 8.14
CA ASP A 220 -65.16 73.06 7.50
C ASP A 220 -66.49 73.32 6.77
N VAL A 221 -67.05 72.32 6.07
CA VAL A 221 -68.37 72.44 5.42
C VAL A 221 -69.50 72.56 6.45
N ALA A 222 -69.41 71.85 7.58
CA ALA A 222 -70.35 72.00 8.70
C ALA A 222 -70.22 73.38 9.38
N ASP A 223 -69.03 73.99 9.37
CA ASP A 223 -68.78 75.33 9.89
C ASP A 223 -69.21 76.45 8.91
N ILE A 224 -69.18 76.20 7.58
CA ILE A 224 -69.64 77.13 6.52
C ILE A 224 -71.17 77.09 6.33
N ALA A 225 -71.79 75.91 6.44
CA ALA A 225 -73.24 75.78 6.59
C ALA A 225 -73.64 76.11 8.03
N GLY A 226 -73.35 77.33 8.47
CA GLY A 226 -73.49 77.71 9.88
C GLY A 226 -74.92 77.54 10.39
N PRO A 227 -75.13 77.35 11.70
CA PRO A 227 -76.44 77.51 12.29
C PRO A 227 -76.63 78.94 12.82
N THR A 228 -77.38 79.74 12.07
CA THR A 228 -78.54 80.43 12.67
C THR A 228 -79.74 79.54 12.31
N SER A 229 -80.59 79.04 13.21
CA SER A 229 -80.90 79.41 14.58
C SER A 229 -81.67 78.25 15.27
N THR A 230 -81.58 78.25 16.61
CA THR A 230 -82.58 77.80 17.61
C THR A 230 -82.76 76.31 17.99
N ALA A 231 -82.35 76.06 19.24
CA ALA A 231 -83.14 75.58 20.38
C ALA A 231 -83.15 74.08 20.75
N LEU A 232 -82.64 73.85 21.97
CA LEU A 232 -83.08 72.92 23.02
C LEU A 232 -83.45 71.46 22.64
N VAL A 233 -82.79 70.47 23.27
CA VAL A 233 -83.29 69.74 24.45
C VAL A 233 -82.35 68.55 24.78
N ALA A 234 -81.92 68.53 26.05
CA ALA A 234 -81.61 67.39 26.93
C ALA A 234 -80.66 66.24 26.53
N SER A 235 -79.61 66.13 27.36
CA SER A 235 -78.94 64.90 27.82
C SER A 235 -79.96 63.91 28.43
N PRO A 236 -79.73 62.58 28.43
CA PRO A 236 -78.71 61.97 29.29
C PRO A 236 -77.89 60.82 28.66
N ALA A 237 -76.71 60.59 29.27
CA ALA A 237 -75.81 59.44 29.13
C ALA A 237 -76.41 58.13 29.74
N PRO A 238 -75.67 57.02 29.95
CA PRO A 238 -74.38 56.53 29.44
C PRO A 238 -74.44 55.04 28.98
N ALA A 239 -73.34 54.46 28.45
CA ALA A 239 -72.74 53.18 28.92
C ALA A 239 -71.80 52.47 27.92
N ALA A 240 -70.77 51.88 28.51
CA ALA A 240 -70.07 50.63 28.15
C ALA A 240 -68.94 50.64 27.10
N THR A 241 -67.74 50.40 27.65
CA THR A 241 -66.55 49.69 27.14
C THR A 241 -66.90 48.27 26.59
N PRO A 242 -65.99 47.40 26.08
CA PRO A 242 -64.52 47.42 26.12
C PRO A 242 -63.76 46.93 24.87
N THR A 243 -62.44 46.96 25.01
CA THR A 243 -61.37 46.15 24.39
C THR A 243 -61.75 44.80 23.80
N LEU A 244 -61.11 44.41 22.69
CA LEU A 244 -60.63 43.03 22.52
C LEU A 244 -59.35 42.96 21.69
N SER A 245 -58.29 42.50 22.35
CA SER A 245 -57.12 41.84 21.81
C SER A 245 -57.45 40.40 21.42
N THR A 246 -56.96 39.95 20.25
CA THR A 246 -56.34 38.64 19.99
C THR A 246 -55.68 38.69 18.63
#